data_AF-E1JUN1-F1
#
_entry.id   AF-E1JUN1-F1
#
_cell.length_a   1.000
_cell.length_b   1.000
_cell.length_c   1.000
_cell.angle_alpha   90.00
_cell.angle_beta   90.00
_cell.angle_gamma   90.00
#
_symmetry.space_group_name_H-M   'P 1'
#
loop_
_entity.id
_entity.type
_entity.pdbx_description
1 polymer ?
#
loop_
_entity_poly.entity_id
_entity_poly.type
_entity_poly.pdbx_seq_one_letter_code
_entity_poly.pdbx_strand_id
1 'polypeptide(L)'
;MPRPILLALAVCCLAACWGCARVEPIITPQEYAASCQSDPAGADAACASRVCAVYQAVVTDYYENKDGCRAACKARAEELSQSAPAACGAKIEAARDACLEFCQRKFFRCNCTK
;
A
#
# COMPACT_ATOMS: atom_id res chain seq x y z
N MET A 1 14.54 39.23 38.34
CA MET A 1 13.60 38.11 38.48
C MET A 1 13.13 37.70 37.09
N PRO A 2 13.76 36.69 36.45
CA PRO A 2 13.43 36.31 35.07
C PRO A 2 12.16 35.45 35.06
N ARG A 3 11.25 35.79 34.15
CA ARG A 3 9.87 35.28 34.05
C ARG A 3 9.86 33.79 33.67
N PRO A 4 9.48 32.86 34.58
CA PRO A 4 9.45 31.42 34.30
C PRO A 4 8.39 31.02 33.25
N ILE A 5 7.47 31.94 32.92
CA ILE A 5 6.36 31.74 31.98
C ILE A 5 6.87 31.64 30.52
N LEU A 6 7.96 32.32 30.16
CA LEU A 6 8.51 32.28 28.81
C LEU A 6 9.25 30.96 28.50
N LEU A 7 9.86 30.35 29.52
CA LEU A 7 10.53 29.05 29.39
C LEU A 7 9.53 27.90 29.25
N ALA A 8 8.38 27.96 29.93
CA ALA A 8 7.34 26.95 29.82
C ALA A 8 6.65 26.94 28.44
N LEU A 9 6.46 28.11 27.82
CA LEU A 9 5.86 28.22 26.48
C LEU A 9 6.79 27.67 25.38
N ALA A 10 8.10 27.92 25.51
CA ALA A 10 9.10 27.43 24.55
C ALA A 10 9.22 25.89 24.56
N VAL A 11 9.06 25.26 25.73
CA VAL A 11 9.11 23.80 25.86
C VAL A 11 7.86 23.13 25.26
N CYS A 12 6.68 23.74 25.36
CA CYS A 12 5.47 23.21 24.71
C CYS A 12 5.54 23.29 23.17
N CYS A 13 6.14 24.33 22.60
CA CYS A 13 6.30 24.44 21.15
C CYS A 13 7.27 23.40 20.56
N LEU A 14 8.29 22.98 21.32
CA LEU A 14 9.24 21.95 20.88
C LEU A 14 8.66 20.53 20.95
N ALA A 15 7.72 20.28 21.87
CA ALA A 15 7.02 18.99 21.97
C ALA A 15 5.94 18.79 20.88
N ALA A 16 5.41 19.88 20.30
CA ALA A 16 4.38 19.82 19.26
C ALA A 16 4.91 19.40 17.88
N CYS A 17 6.23 19.51 17.62
CA CYS A 17 6.82 19.15 16.32
C CYS A 17 7.14 17.64 16.17
N TRP A 18 6.92 16.82 17.21
CA TRP A 18 7.19 15.38 17.17
C TRP A 18 5.95 14.52 16.90
N GLY A 19 4.81 15.16 16.57
CA GLY A 19 3.55 14.49 16.22
C GLY A 19 3.31 14.31 14.72
N CYS A 20 4.32 14.53 13.86
CA CYS A 20 4.17 14.31 12.41
C CYS A 20 4.03 12.82 12.13
N ALA A 21 2.79 12.32 12.09
CA ALA A 21 2.45 11.04 11.49
C ALA A 21 3.20 10.95 10.15
N ARG A 22 4.13 10.00 10.03
CA ARG A 22 4.91 9.80 8.82
C ARG A 22 3.92 9.53 7.69
N VAL A 23 3.74 10.51 6.83
CA VAL A 23 2.85 10.37 5.69
C VAL A 23 3.54 9.42 4.71
N GLU A 24 3.11 8.17 4.70
CA GLU A 24 3.62 7.19 3.74
C GLU A 24 3.39 7.71 2.31
N PRO A 25 4.38 7.59 1.40
CA PRO A 25 4.23 8.07 0.03
C PRO A 25 3.04 7.39 -0.67
N ILE A 26 2.46 8.02 -1.68
CA ILE A 26 1.45 7.34 -2.51
C ILE A 26 2.20 6.36 -3.42
N ILE A 27 1.72 5.12 -3.51
CA ILE A 27 2.15 4.20 -4.57
C ILE A 27 1.28 4.50 -5.78
N THR A 28 1.89 4.90 -6.89
CA THR A 28 1.18 5.04 -8.15
C THR A 28 0.97 3.68 -8.81
N PRO A 29 -0.04 3.51 -9.68
CA PRO A 29 -0.19 2.28 -10.46
C PRO A 29 1.06 1.93 -11.29
N GLN A 30 1.84 2.92 -11.73
CA GLN A 30 3.09 2.70 -12.46
C GLN A 30 4.19 2.14 -11.55
N GLU A 31 4.34 2.69 -10.35
CA GLU A 31 5.29 2.17 -9.35
C GLU A 31 4.91 0.76 -8.89
N TYR A 32 3.62 0.49 -8.74
CA TYR A 32 3.12 -0.85 -8.47
C TYR A 32 3.50 -1.82 -9.59
N ALA A 33 3.25 -1.46 -10.86
CA ALA A 33 3.61 -2.29 -12.00
C ALA A 33 5.11 -2.62 -12.03
N ALA A 34 5.95 -1.58 -11.87
CA ALA A 34 7.40 -1.72 -11.89
C ALA A 34 7.90 -2.59 -10.72
N SER A 35 7.38 -2.37 -9.51
CA SER A 35 7.71 -3.18 -8.34
C SER A 35 7.29 -4.63 -8.53
N CYS A 36 6.08 -4.87 -9.02
CA CYS A 36 5.59 -6.22 -9.26
C CYS A 36 6.44 -6.96 -10.30
N GLN A 37 6.87 -6.31 -11.37
CA GLN A 37 7.71 -6.95 -12.39
C GLN A 37 9.16 -7.18 -11.93
N SER A 38 9.66 -6.36 -11.01
CA SER A 38 11.06 -6.43 -10.56
C SER A 38 11.32 -7.56 -9.56
N ASP A 39 10.31 -7.97 -8.80
CA ASP A 39 10.41 -9.09 -7.85
C ASP A 39 9.64 -10.31 -8.36
N PRO A 40 10.30 -11.32 -8.94
CA PRO A 40 9.60 -12.53 -9.40
C PRO A 40 9.07 -13.39 -8.25
N ALA A 41 9.47 -13.15 -6.99
CA ALA A 41 9.11 -13.96 -5.83
C ALA A 41 9.28 -15.48 -6.06
N GLY A 42 10.33 -15.86 -6.79
CA GLY A 42 10.64 -17.25 -7.15
C GLY A 42 9.78 -17.84 -8.27
N ALA A 43 8.84 -17.09 -8.85
CA ALA A 43 8.04 -17.54 -9.99
C ALA A 43 8.78 -17.33 -11.33
N ASP A 44 8.40 -18.10 -12.35
CA ASP A 44 8.87 -17.88 -13.70
C ASP A 44 8.30 -16.58 -14.31
N ALA A 45 8.91 -16.09 -15.38
CA ALA A 45 8.54 -14.82 -16.00
C ALA A 45 7.10 -14.79 -16.54
N ALA A 46 6.58 -15.91 -17.04
CA ALA A 46 5.21 -15.97 -17.56
C ALA A 46 4.20 -15.90 -16.41
N CYS A 47 4.48 -16.62 -15.31
CA CYS A 47 3.70 -16.54 -14.09
C CYS A 47 3.71 -15.13 -13.50
N ALA A 48 4.90 -14.55 -13.29
CA ALA A 48 5.04 -13.21 -12.72
C ALA A 48 4.30 -12.16 -13.56
N SER A 49 4.44 -12.22 -14.88
CA SER A 49 3.73 -11.32 -15.81
C SER A 49 2.20 -11.45 -15.68
N ARG A 50 1.66 -12.67 -15.65
CA ARG A 50 0.23 -12.91 -15.49
C ARG A 50 -0.30 -12.39 -14.16
N VAL A 51 0.40 -12.70 -13.06
CA VAL A 51 0.02 -12.24 -11.71
C VAL A 51 0.03 -10.71 -11.64
N CYS A 52 1.09 -10.07 -12.14
CA CYS A 52 1.19 -8.62 -12.14
C CYS A 52 0.11 -7.96 -13.00
N ALA A 53 -0.23 -8.51 -14.17
CA ALA A 53 -1.29 -7.98 -15.02
C ALA A 53 -2.66 -7.99 -14.32
N VAL A 54 -2.98 -9.08 -13.59
CA VAL A 54 -4.24 -9.20 -12.85
C VAL A 54 -4.34 -8.15 -11.75
N TYR A 55 -3.30 -7.98 -10.93
CA TYR A 55 -3.31 -6.95 -9.88
C TYR A 55 -3.17 -5.54 -10.42
N GLN A 56 -2.53 -5.35 -11.59
CA GLN A 56 -2.44 -4.06 -12.26
C GLN A 56 -3.84 -3.53 -12.55
N ALA A 57 -4.74 -4.39 -13.05
CA ALA A 57 -6.13 -4.03 -13.30
C ALA A 57 -6.81 -3.50 -12.03
N VAL A 58 -6.57 -4.15 -10.87
CA VAL A 58 -7.09 -3.70 -9.58
C VAL A 58 -6.54 -2.31 -9.23
N VAL A 59 -5.23 -2.09 -9.25
CA VAL A 59 -4.66 -0.80 -8.81
C VAL A 59 -5.01 0.36 -9.75
N THR A 60 -5.34 0.09 -11.02
CA THR A 60 -5.84 1.09 -11.97
C THR A 60 -7.35 1.34 -11.90
N ASP A 61 -8.09 0.48 -11.21
CA ASP A 61 -9.55 0.59 -11.14
C ASP A 61 -10.00 1.68 -10.12
N TYR A 62 -11.27 2.06 -10.25
CA TYR A 62 -11.96 2.94 -9.32
C TYR A 62 -12.63 2.13 -8.21
N TYR A 63 -12.38 2.53 -6.96
CA TYR A 63 -13.07 2.00 -5.79
C TYR A 63 -13.53 3.17 -4.93
N GLU A 64 -14.75 3.07 -4.40
CA GLU A 64 -15.33 4.11 -3.55
C GLU A 64 -14.66 4.17 -2.17
N ASN A 65 -14.17 3.03 -1.68
CA ASN A 65 -13.57 2.92 -0.35
C ASN A 65 -12.46 1.86 -0.29
N LYS A 66 -11.70 1.91 0.81
CA LYS A 66 -10.57 1.00 1.09
C LYS A 66 -10.99 -0.46 1.08
N ASP A 67 -12.17 -0.78 1.63
CA ASP A 67 -12.60 -2.16 1.80
C ASP A 67 -12.98 -2.78 0.45
N GLY A 68 -13.59 -2.02 -0.45
CA GLY A 68 -13.83 -2.43 -1.84
C GLY A 68 -12.52 -2.72 -2.60
N CYS A 69 -11.53 -1.85 -2.48
CA CYS A 69 -10.21 -2.05 -3.08
C CYS A 69 -9.53 -3.32 -2.54
N ARG A 70 -9.54 -3.52 -1.22
CA ARG A 70 -8.96 -4.71 -0.58
C ARG A 70 -9.71 -5.99 -0.92
N ALA A 71 -11.04 -5.93 -1.03
CA ALA A 71 -11.86 -7.07 -1.44
C ALA A 71 -11.50 -7.51 -2.87
N ALA A 72 -11.30 -6.56 -3.79
CA ALA A 72 -10.85 -6.86 -5.15
C ALA A 72 -9.46 -7.52 -5.17
N CYS A 73 -8.49 -7.02 -4.40
CA CYS A 73 -7.18 -7.67 -4.28
C CYS A 73 -7.31 -9.13 -3.79
N LYS A 74 -8.16 -9.38 -2.79
CA LYS A 74 -8.39 -10.74 -2.26
C LYS A 74 -9.07 -11.66 -3.27
N ALA A 75 -10.12 -11.18 -3.94
CA ALA A 75 -10.83 -11.94 -4.96
C ALA A 75 -9.89 -12.37 -6.10
N ARG A 76 -9.02 -11.45 -6.57
CA ARG A 76 -8.00 -11.78 -7.58
C ARG A 76 -6.97 -12.79 -7.09
N ALA A 77 -6.59 -12.74 -5.81
CA ALA A 77 -5.72 -13.75 -5.22
C ALA A 77 -6.35 -15.14 -5.28
N GLU A 78 -7.63 -15.26 -4.89
CA GLU A 78 -8.37 -16.51 -4.91
C GLU A 78 -8.53 -17.07 -6.33
N GLU A 79 -8.90 -16.22 -7.29
CA GLU A 79 -8.98 -16.60 -8.71
C GLU A 79 -7.65 -17.10 -9.27
N LEU A 80 -6.55 -16.40 -8.93
CA LEU A 80 -5.20 -16.82 -9.32
C LEU A 80 -4.81 -18.14 -8.64
N SER A 81 -5.10 -18.32 -7.36
CA SER A 81 -4.79 -19.57 -6.63
C SER A 81 -5.55 -20.78 -7.19
N GLN A 82 -6.74 -20.59 -7.76
CA GLN A 82 -7.51 -21.68 -8.40
C GLN A 82 -7.05 -21.99 -9.82
N SER A 83 -6.50 -21.00 -10.54
CA SER A 83 -6.21 -21.11 -11.98
C SER A 83 -4.73 -21.12 -12.34
N ALA A 84 -3.84 -20.75 -11.42
CA ALA A 84 -2.41 -20.71 -11.62
C ALA A 84 -1.72 -21.97 -11.08
N PRO A 85 -0.59 -22.39 -11.66
CA PRO A 85 0.25 -23.44 -11.11
C PRO A 85 0.69 -23.13 -9.68
N ALA A 86 0.86 -24.16 -8.84
CA ALA A 86 1.33 -23.98 -7.45
C ALA A 86 2.67 -23.24 -7.34
N ALA A 87 3.54 -23.35 -8.36
CA ALA A 87 4.80 -22.60 -8.47
C ALA A 87 4.62 -21.07 -8.48
N CYS A 88 3.41 -20.58 -8.79
CA CYS A 88 3.06 -19.17 -8.72
C CYS A 88 2.66 -18.69 -7.33
N GLY A 89 2.46 -19.58 -6.36
CA GLY A 89 1.84 -19.27 -5.07
C GLY A 89 2.54 -18.10 -4.35
N ALA A 90 3.85 -18.19 -4.18
CA ALA A 90 4.63 -17.13 -3.51
C ALA A 90 4.49 -15.77 -4.21
N LYS A 91 4.42 -15.75 -5.54
CA LYS A 91 4.22 -14.52 -6.31
C LYS A 91 2.80 -13.97 -6.20
N ILE A 92 1.79 -14.84 -6.16
CA ILE A 92 0.40 -14.44 -5.92
C ILE A 92 0.26 -13.78 -4.56
N GLU A 93 0.89 -14.35 -3.52
CA GLU A 93 0.88 -13.80 -2.16
C GLU A 93 1.63 -12.47 -2.07
N ALA A 94 2.85 -12.39 -2.62
CA ALA A 94 3.63 -11.15 -2.64
C ALA A 94 2.88 -10.01 -3.37
N ALA A 95 2.28 -10.30 -4.52
CA ALA A 95 1.50 -9.30 -5.26
C ALA A 95 0.18 -8.95 -4.55
N ARG A 96 -0.48 -9.91 -3.89
CA ARG A 96 -1.63 -9.63 -3.03
C ARG A 96 -1.28 -8.62 -1.95
N ASP A 97 -0.20 -8.86 -1.22
CA ASP A 97 0.19 -8.03 -0.09
C ASP A 97 0.57 -6.61 -0.54
N ALA A 98 1.29 -6.50 -1.65
CA ALA A 98 1.55 -5.21 -2.30
C ALA A 98 0.26 -4.49 -2.74
N CYS A 99 -0.73 -5.22 -3.28
CA CYS A 99 -2.03 -4.65 -3.67
C CYS A 99 -2.80 -4.14 -2.44
N LEU A 100 -2.77 -4.88 -1.33
CA LEU A 100 -3.39 -4.47 -0.07
C LEU A 100 -2.72 -3.22 0.52
N GLU A 101 -1.39 -3.12 0.42
CA GLU A 101 -0.64 -1.93 0.81
C GLU A 101 -0.99 -0.74 -0.08
N PHE A 102 -1.06 -0.93 -1.41
CA PHE A 102 -1.52 0.10 -2.33
C PHE A 102 -2.90 0.63 -1.93
N CYS A 103 -3.87 -0.25 -1.67
CA CYS A 103 -5.19 0.13 -1.22
C CYS A 103 -5.14 0.85 0.14
N GLN A 104 -4.28 0.40 1.07
CA GLN A 104 -4.11 1.10 2.34
C GLN A 104 -3.62 2.53 2.12
N ARG A 105 -2.54 2.73 1.36
CA ARG A 105 -1.91 4.03 1.16
C ARG A 105 -2.78 4.98 0.32
N LYS A 106 -3.52 4.45 -0.67
CA LYS A 106 -4.49 5.21 -1.48
C LYS A 106 -5.60 5.84 -0.63
N PHE A 107 -6.13 5.10 0.35
CA PHE A 107 -7.30 5.53 1.14
C PHE A 107 -6.98 6.03 2.56
N PHE A 108 -5.80 5.73 3.13
CA PHE A 108 -5.42 6.18 4.48
C PHE A 108 -5.24 7.72 4.56
N ARG A 109 -4.79 8.36 3.47
CA ARG A 109 -4.65 9.83 3.42
C ARG A 109 -5.98 10.60 3.42
N CYS A 110 -7.13 9.96 3.19
CA CYS A 110 -8.43 10.65 3.19
C CYS A 110 -9.01 10.90 4.60
N ASN A 111 -8.36 10.42 5.67
CA ASN A 111 -8.87 10.58 7.05
C ASN A 111 -8.03 11.50 7.95
N CYS A 112 -7.03 12.21 7.41
CA CYS A 112 -6.24 13.17 8.20
C CYS A 112 -6.89 14.56 8.36
N THR A 113 -8.14 14.72 7.90
CA THR A 113 -8.95 15.93 8.12
C THR A 113 -10.28 15.54 8.77
N LYS A 114 -10.25 15.31 10.08
CA LYS A 114 -11.38 15.50 10.99
C LYS A 114 -10.88 15.74 12.40
#